data_AF-A0A2E9XJC9-F1
#
_entry.id   AF-A0A2E9XJC9-F1
#
_cell.length_a   1.000
_cell.length_b   1.000
_cell.length_c   1.000
_cell.angle_alpha   90.00
_cell.angle_beta   90.00
_cell.angle_gamma   90.00
#
_symmetry.space_group_name_H-M   'P 1'
#
loop_
_entity.id
_entity.type
_entity.pdbx_description
1 polymer ?
#
loop_
_entity_poly.entity_id
_entity_poly.type
_entity_poly.pdbx_seq_one_letter_code
_entity_poly.pdbx_strand_id
1 'polypeptide(L)'
;MPVNFGEGDLLGSMSENAYMVHEDITSIFLSYTTDCQQLEQYLPQGFEVTEPLVQIFTAKNDGCRWLAGRSHNAIGVTVPVIF
;
A
#
# COMPACT_ATOMS: atom_id res chain seq x y z
N MET A 1 0.13 -18.99 7.41
CA MET A 1 0.29 -18.52 8.80
C MET A 1 0.53 -19.73 9.70
N PRO A 2 1.72 -19.91 10.27
CA PRO A 2 1.91 -20.92 11.31
C PRO A 2 1.38 -20.36 12.64
N VAL A 3 0.10 -20.60 12.92
CA VAL A 3 -0.61 -20.05 14.09
C VAL A 3 -0.11 -20.61 15.43
N ASN A 4 0.71 -21.66 15.39
CA ASN A 4 1.25 -22.34 16.56
C ASN A 4 2.46 -21.63 17.23
N PHE A 5 2.88 -20.47 16.73
CA PHE A 5 3.99 -19.68 17.31
C PHE A 5 3.52 -18.63 18.34
N GLY A 6 2.22 -18.59 18.65
CA GLY A 6 1.67 -17.68 19.65
C GLY A 6 1.42 -16.27 19.10
N GLU A 7 0.43 -15.60 19.68
CA GLU A 7 -0.06 -14.28 19.25
C GLU A 7 0.97 -13.16 19.52
N GLY A 8 1.78 -13.30 20.57
CA GLY A 8 2.75 -12.30 21.02
C GLY A 8 4.07 -12.24 20.24
N ASP A 9 4.40 -13.28 19.45
CA ASP A 9 5.67 -13.37 18.70
C ASP A 9 5.51 -12.89 17.24
N LEU A 10 4.26 -12.84 16.74
CA LEU A 10 3.94 -12.38 15.38
C LEU A 10 3.87 -10.85 15.26
N LEU A 11 3.80 -10.16 16.40
CA LEU A 11 3.59 -8.71 16.48
C LEU A 11 4.63 -7.98 17.33
N GLY A 12 5.76 -8.63 17.67
CA GLY A 12 6.87 -8.10 18.48
C GLY A 12 6.63 -6.70 19.05
N SER A 13 6.20 -6.59 20.31
CA SER A 13 5.99 -5.31 21.03
C SER A 13 5.01 -4.29 20.44
N MET A 14 4.19 -4.63 19.44
CA MET A 14 3.10 -3.75 19.00
C MET A 14 2.04 -3.70 20.11
N SER A 15 1.83 -2.51 20.69
CA SER A 15 0.75 -2.26 21.64
C SER A 15 -0.62 -2.47 20.97
N GLU A 16 -1.71 -2.43 21.74
CA GLU A 16 -3.11 -2.46 21.25
C GLU A 16 -3.36 -1.53 20.05
N ASN A 17 -2.50 -0.52 19.84
CA ASN A 17 -2.45 0.28 18.64
C ASN A 17 -1.20 -0.08 17.81
N ALA A 18 -1.29 -1.10 16.95
CA ALA A 18 -0.25 -1.42 15.98
C ALA A 18 -0.17 -0.29 14.92
N TYR A 19 0.61 0.73 15.21
CA TYR A 19 0.88 1.79 14.27
C TYR A 19 1.94 1.31 13.27
N MET A 20 1.61 1.36 11.97
CA MET A 20 2.58 1.22 10.88
C MET A 20 3.48 2.47 10.87
N VAL A 21 4.43 2.51 11.80
CA VAL A 21 5.33 3.66 11.95
C VAL A 21 6.55 3.47 11.07
N HIS A 22 6.70 4.39 10.12
CA HIS A 22 7.91 4.63 9.35
C HIS A 22 8.55 5.93 9.88
N GLU A 23 9.87 5.97 9.95
CA GLU A 23 10.57 7.17 10.42
C GLU A 23 10.82 8.15 9.27
N ASP A 24 11.09 7.61 8.08
CA ASP A 24 11.29 8.40 6.86
C ASP A 24 10.66 7.68 5.66
N ILE A 25 10.03 8.46 4.78
CA ILE A 25 9.39 7.97 3.56
C ILE A 25 9.75 8.92 2.43
N THR A 26 10.47 8.40 1.43
CA THR A 26 10.68 9.10 0.16
C THR A 26 9.77 8.51 -0.90
N SER A 27 8.92 9.33 -1.50
CA SER A 27 7.97 8.89 -2.53
C SER A 27 8.11 9.67 -3.84
N ILE A 28 7.98 8.97 -4.96
CA ILE A 28 7.86 9.57 -6.30
C ILE A 28 6.54 9.12 -6.89
N PHE A 29 5.77 10.07 -7.39
CA PHE A 29 4.46 9.86 -8.00
C PHE A 29 4.53 10.16 -9.49
N LEU A 30 3.95 9.29 -10.30
CA LEU A 30 3.76 9.46 -11.73
C LEU A 30 2.30 9.14 -12.06
N SER A 31 1.66 10.03 -12.81
CA SER A 31 0.33 9.78 -13.36
C SER A 31 0.41 9.79 -14.88
N TYR A 32 -0.32 8.89 -15.53
CA TYR A 32 -0.51 8.94 -16.98
C TYR A 32 -1.95 8.66 -17.37
N THR A 33 -2.41 9.35 -18.42
CA THR A 33 -3.72 9.11 -19.04
C THR A 33 -3.70 7.81 -19.84
N THR A 34 -4.76 7.02 -19.76
CA THR A 34 -4.92 5.77 -20.47
C THR A 34 -6.37 5.58 -20.94
N ASP A 35 -6.76 4.36 -21.31
CA ASP A 35 -8.11 4.04 -21.77
C ASP A 35 -9.04 3.63 -20.61
N CYS A 36 -10.21 4.29 -20.52
CA CYS A 36 -11.17 4.06 -19.43
C CYS A 36 -11.74 2.65 -19.45
N GLN A 37 -12.12 2.15 -20.64
CA GLN A 37 -12.75 0.84 -20.79
C GLN A 37 -11.80 -0.31 -20.42
N GLN A 38 -10.49 -0.14 -20.67
CA GLN A 38 -9.48 -1.07 -20.20
C GLN A 38 -9.31 -1.03 -18.68
N LEU A 39 -9.40 0.13 -18.03
CA LEU A 39 -9.30 0.23 -16.57
C LEU A 39 -10.46 -0.42 -15.84
N GLU A 40 -11.69 -0.21 -16.32
CA GLU A 40 -12.92 -0.77 -15.74
C GLU A 40 -12.89 -2.30 -15.65
N GLN A 41 -12.18 -2.98 -16.56
CA GLN A 41 -12.05 -4.44 -16.57
C GLN A 41 -11.32 -5.01 -15.34
N TYR A 42 -10.54 -4.19 -14.64
CA TYR A 42 -9.79 -4.59 -13.45
C TYR A 42 -10.48 -4.18 -12.14
N LEU A 43 -11.56 -3.42 -12.21
CA LEU A 43 -12.25 -2.95 -11.02
C LEU A 43 -13.22 -4.01 -10.47
N PRO A 44 -13.31 -4.17 -9.14
CA PRO A 44 -14.39 -4.93 -8.53
C PRO A 44 -15.75 -4.28 -8.84
N GLN A 45 -16.82 -5.09 -8.80
CA GLN A 45 -18.18 -4.58 -8.95
C GLN A 45 -18.49 -3.50 -7.91
N GLY A 46 -19.14 -2.42 -8.34
CA GLY A 46 -19.55 -1.30 -7.51
C GLY A 46 -18.56 -0.13 -7.50
N PHE A 47 -17.39 -0.26 -8.13
CA PHE A 47 -16.50 0.87 -8.36
C PHE A 47 -16.63 1.40 -9.79
N GLU A 48 -16.60 2.72 -9.93
CA GLU A 48 -16.60 3.40 -11.23
C GLU A 48 -15.35 4.28 -11.38
N VAL A 49 -14.69 4.21 -12.55
CA VAL A 49 -13.51 5.05 -12.86
C VAL A 49 -13.94 6.51 -12.97
N THR A 50 -13.32 7.40 -12.20
CA THR A 50 -13.65 8.85 -12.27
C THR A 50 -12.84 9.58 -13.34
N GLU A 51 -11.62 9.11 -13.58
CA GLU A 51 -10.69 9.69 -14.56
C GLU A 51 -9.92 8.56 -15.26
N PRO A 52 -9.70 8.64 -16.58
CA PRO A 52 -8.99 7.61 -17.34
C PRO A 52 -7.48 7.71 -17.10
N LEU A 53 -7.06 7.46 -15.85
CA LEU A 53 -5.73 7.76 -15.34
C LEU A 53 -5.24 6.62 -14.45
N VAL A 54 -3.97 6.27 -14.60
CA VAL A 54 -3.26 5.39 -13.68
C VAL A 54 -2.25 6.21 -12.90
N GLN A 55 -2.27 6.06 -11.58
CA GLN A 55 -1.24 6.60 -10.69
C GLN A 55 -0.29 5.47 -10.30
N ILE A 56 0.99 5.71 -10.50
CA ILE A 56 2.06 4.84 -10.02
C ILE A 56 2.81 5.64 -8.95
N PHE A 57 3.03 5.03 -7.80
CA PHE A 57 3.96 5.56 -6.82
C PHE A 57 5.04 4.54 -6.48
N THR A 58 6.25 5.03 -6.26
CA THR A 58 7.27 4.29 -5.52
C THR A 58 7.43 4.94 -4.15
N ALA A 59 7.60 4.12 -3.13
CA ALA A 59 7.89 4.56 -1.78
C ALA A 59 9.10 3.78 -1.26
N LYS A 60 10.12 4.50 -0.81
CA LYS A 60 11.21 3.97 0.00
C LYS A 60 10.88 4.26 1.46
N ASN A 61 10.54 3.20 2.19
CA ASN A 61 10.13 3.26 3.59
C ASN A 61 11.31 2.86 4.47
N ASP A 62 11.91 3.84 5.14
CA ASP A 62 13.05 3.65 6.02
C ASP A 62 12.63 3.70 7.50
N GLY A 63 13.41 3.03 8.35
CA GLY A 63 13.18 3.01 9.80
C GLY A 63 11.84 2.38 10.20
N CYS A 64 11.41 1.32 9.52
CA CYS A 64 10.13 0.66 9.82
C CYS A 64 10.19 -0.02 11.19
N ARG A 65 9.52 0.54 12.20
CA ARG A 65 9.64 0.05 13.60
C ARG A 65 9.14 -1.39 13.78
N TRP A 66 8.06 -1.73 13.08
CA TRP A 66 7.51 -3.08 13.05
C TRP A 66 8.39 -4.11 12.29
N LEU A 67 9.40 -3.63 11.55
CA LEU A 67 10.44 -4.46 10.95
C LEU A 67 11.78 -4.33 11.68
N ALA A 68 11.75 -3.98 12.98
CA ALA A 68 12.95 -3.77 13.79
C ALA A 68 13.91 -2.72 13.18
N GLY A 69 13.34 -1.61 12.67
CA GLY A 69 14.09 -0.49 12.09
C GLY A 69 14.57 -0.72 10.66
N ARG A 70 14.25 -1.86 10.03
CA ARG A 70 14.62 -2.15 8.64
C ARG A 70 13.84 -1.31 7.64
N SER A 71 14.30 -1.35 6.39
CA SER A 71 13.69 -0.66 5.26
C SER A 71 13.08 -1.62 4.25
N HIS A 72 12.11 -1.13 3.50
CA HIS A 72 11.61 -1.79 2.30
C HIS A 72 11.17 -0.76 1.27
N ASN A 73 11.10 -1.18 0.01
CA ASN A 73 10.52 -0.38 -1.05
C ASN A 73 9.17 -0.97 -1.46
N ALA A 74 8.23 -0.11 -1.85
CA ALA A 74 6.97 -0.49 -2.42
C ALA A 74 6.75 0.24 -3.75
N ILE A 75 6.10 -0.43 -4.70
CA ILE A 75 5.52 0.20 -5.87
C ILE A 75 4.03 -0.07 -5.81
N GLY A 76 3.23 0.99 -5.80
CA GLY A 76 1.78 0.91 -5.87
C GLY A 76 1.27 1.43 -7.19
N VAL A 77 0.21 0.78 -7.68
CA VAL A 77 -0.53 1.17 -8.88
C VAL A 77 -1.98 1.34 -8.46
N THR A 78 -2.52 2.54 -8.67
CA THR A 78 -3.88 2.91 -8.26
C THR A 78 -4.64 3.58 -9.40
N VAL A 79 -5.96 3.42 -9.36
CA VAL A 79 -6.91 4.04 -10.29
C VAL A 79 -7.89 4.86 -9.46
N PRO A 80 -8.18 6.12 -9.84
CA PRO A 80 -9.15 6.94 -9.11
C PRO A 80 -10.58 6.45 -9.40
N VAL A 81 -11.33 6.17 -8.32
CA VAL A 81 -12.67 5.57 -8.40
C VAL A 81 -13.63 6.18 -7.38
N ILE A 82 -14.92 6.05 -7.64
CA ILE A 82 -16.01 6.21 -6.65
C ILE A 82 -16.65 4.86 -6.34
N PHE A 83 -17.29 4.76 -5.18
CA PHE A 83 -18.07 3.61 -4.71
C PHE A 83 -19.51 4.04 -4.41
#